data_AF-A0A7S0IPM1-F1
#
_entry.id   AF-A0A7S0IPM1-F1
#
_cell.length_a   1.000
_cell.length_b   1.000
_cell.length_c   1.000
_cell.angle_alpha   90.00
_cell.angle_beta   90.00
_cell.angle_gamma   90.00
#
_symmetry.space_group_name_H-M   'P 1'
#
loop_
_entity.id
_entity.type
_entity.pdbx_description
1 polymer ?
#
loop_
_entity_poly.entity_id
_entity_poly.type
_entity_poly.pdbx_seq_one_letter_code
_entity_poly.pdbx_strand_id
1 'polypeptide(L)'
;MAPSLLLKLIRRNTLLKEEQLAVCYWTKQVLGLACGVAFAFWRMRGFSAIATYSVFSLSFTWYICQKLIGEEFDEQTGIQEGFLPSLGLFLLTWIVTHTMLQAV
;
A
#
# COMPACT_ATOMS: atom_id res chain seq x y z
N MET A 1 -3.73 7.36 -15.73
CA MET A 1 -5.21 7.29 -15.62
C MET A 1 -5.73 7.19 -14.17
N ALA A 2 -4.89 6.92 -13.17
CA ALA A 2 -5.29 6.73 -11.76
C ALA A 2 -5.62 7.97 -10.88
N PRO A 3 -5.02 9.18 -11.05
CA PRO A 3 -5.22 10.25 -10.06
C PRO A 3 -6.63 10.85 -10.05
N SER A 4 -7.37 10.73 -11.17
CA SER A 4 -8.77 11.14 -11.25
C SER A 4 -9.74 10.21 -10.52
N LEU A 5 -9.34 8.95 -10.24
CA LEU A 5 -10.16 7.98 -9.51
C LEU A 5 -10.16 8.25 -7.99
N LEU A 6 -9.03 8.70 -7.43
CA LEU A 6 -8.96 9.14 -6.03
C LEU A 6 -9.87 10.35 -5.78
N LEU A 7 -9.95 11.27 -6.74
CA LEU A 7 -10.89 12.39 -6.72
C LEU A 7 -12.36 11.94 -6.83
N LYS A 8 -12.64 10.91 -7.64
CA LYS A 8 -13.99 10.32 -7.73
C LYS A 8 -14.39 9.56 -6.46
N LEU A 9 -13.45 8.95 -5.75
CA LEU A 9 -13.71 8.31 -4.45
C LEU A 9 -14.15 9.28 -3.36
N ILE A 10 -13.50 10.44 -3.30
CA ILE A 10 -13.91 11.54 -2.41
C ILE A 10 -15.33 12.00 -2.76
N ARG A 11 -15.71 11.92 -4.04
CA ARG A 11 -17.05 12.19 -4.54
C ARG A 11 -17.85 10.89 -4.70
N ARG A 12 -18.09 10.18 -3.58
CA ARG A 12 -18.95 8.99 -3.37
C ARG A 12 -20.06 8.81 -4.43
N ASN A 13 -19.71 8.35 -5.64
CA ASN A 13 -20.64 8.12 -6.73
C ASN A 13 -20.30 6.75 -7.31
N THR A 14 -21.16 5.77 -7.02
CA THR A 14 -21.21 4.39 -7.52
C THR A 14 -19.97 3.92 -8.28
N LEU A 15 -18.95 3.44 -7.56
CA LEU A 15 -17.76 2.86 -8.16
C LEU A 15 -18.05 1.44 -8.65
N LEU A 16 -17.61 1.12 -9.87
CA LEU A 16 -17.57 -0.26 -10.33
C LEU A 16 -16.47 -1.02 -9.57
N LYS A 17 -16.61 -2.35 -9.46
CA LYS A 17 -15.65 -3.24 -8.78
C LYS A 17 -14.19 -3.00 -9.21
N GLU A 18 -13.97 -2.74 -10.49
CA GLU A 18 -12.64 -2.47 -11.06
C GLU A 18 -12.02 -1.16 -10.53
N GLU A 19 -12.83 -0.11 -10.36
CA GLU A 19 -12.34 1.17 -9.82
C GLU A 19 -12.02 1.05 -8.32
N GLN A 20 -12.78 0.24 -7.58
CA GLN A 20 -12.51 -0.07 -6.18
C GLN A 20 -11.18 -0.84 -6.01
N LEU A 21 -10.94 -1.84 -6.87
CA LEU A 21 -9.68 -2.61 -6.92
C LEU A 21 -8.49 -1.72 -7.27
N ALA A 22 -8.62 -0.86 -8.28
CA ALA A 22 -7.56 0.06 -8.69
C ALA A 22 -7.15 1.00 -7.55
N VAL A 23 -8.10 1.51 -6.77
CA VAL A 23 -7.79 2.41 -5.65
C VAL A 23 -7.06 1.66 -4.56
N CYS A 24 -7.54 0.48 -4.19
CA CYS A 24 -6.88 -0.35 -3.19
C CYS A 24 -5.41 -0.61 -3.60
N TYR A 25 -5.19 -0.96 -4.87
CA TYR A 25 -3.87 -1.12 -5.45
C TYR A 25 -2.99 0.13 -5.31
N TRP A 26 -3.45 1.29 -5.81
CA TRP A 26 -2.66 2.53 -5.80
C TRP A 26 -2.38 3.04 -4.39
N THR A 27 -3.34 2.91 -3.49
CA THR A 27 -3.18 3.33 -2.10
C THR A 27 -2.11 2.50 -1.40
N LYS A 28 -2.13 1.17 -1.59
CA LYS A 28 -1.08 0.28 -1.08
C LYS A 28 0.28 0.63 -1.69
N GLN A 29 0.34 0.94 -2.98
CA GLN A 29 1.58 1.23 -3.68
C GLN A 29 2.27 2.50 -3.16
N VAL A 30 1.49 3.57 -2.91
CA VAL A 30 1.98 4.79 -2.25
C VAL A 30 2.45 4.49 -0.82
N LEU A 31 1.72 3.65 -0.09
CA LEU A 31 2.09 3.22 1.27
C LEU A 31 3.44 2.46 1.27
N GLY A 32 3.61 1.50 0.37
CA GLY A 32 4.84 0.70 0.22
C GLY A 32 6.05 1.57 -0.07
N LEU A 33 5.89 2.56 -0.96
CA LEU A 33 6.92 3.54 -1.26
C LEU A 33 7.27 4.39 -0.04
N ALA A 34 6.28 4.99 0.62
CA ALA A 34 6.48 5.85 1.79
C ALA A 34 7.13 5.10 2.97
N CYS A 35 6.63 3.89 3.28
CA CYS A 35 7.20 3.04 4.31
C CYS A 35 8.63 2.60 3.98
N GLY A 36 8.92 2.26 2.72
CA GLY A 36 10.26 1.84 2.29
C GLY A 36 11.30 2.94 2.50
N VAL A 37 10.94 4.19 2.16
CA VAL A 37 11.79 5.36 2.43
C VAL A 37 11.93 5.60 3.94
N ALA A 38 10.83 5.66 4.68
CA ALA A 38 10.86 5.95 6.12
C ALA A 38 11.68 4.92 6.92
N PHE A 39 11.55 3.63 6.60
CA PHE A 39 12.24 2.56 7.31
C PHE A 39 13.73 2.50 6.99
N ALA A 40 14.11 2.91 5.77
CA ALA A 40 15.51 3.05 5.40
C ALA A 40 16.20 4.16 6.21
N PHE A 41 15.54 5.31 6.40
CA PHE A 41 16.05 6.38 7.27
C PHE A 41 16.19 5.94 8.73
N TRP A 42 15.24 5.16 9.23
CA TRP A 42 15.31 4.62 10.59
C TRP A 42 16.35 3.51 10.75
N ARG A 43 16.99 3.08 9.65
CA ARG A 43 18.03 2.04 9.63
C ARG A 43 17.56 0.73 10.28
N MET A 44 16.26 0.42 10.17
CA MET A 44 15.73 -0.86 10.63
C MET A 44 16.35 -1.99 9.81
N ARG A 45 16.88 -3.02 10.48
CA ARG A 45 17.60 -4.13 9.84
C ARG A 45 16.83 -5.43 9.92
N GLY A 46 16.87 -6.20 8.84
CA GLY A 46 16.44 -7.60 8.82
C GLY A 46 14.92 -7.79 8.90
N PHE A 47 14.52 -8.86 9.59
CA PHE A 47 13.14 -9.34 9.63
C PHE A 47 12.13 -8.35 10.24
N SER A 48 12.59 -7.49 11.17
CA SER A 48 11.71 -6.53 11.85
C SER A 48 11.06 -5.54 10.88
N ALA A 49 11.80 -5.04 9.87
CA ALA A 49 11.26 -4.13 8.87
C ALA A 49 10.12 -4.76 8.06
N ILE A 50 10.30 -6.03 7.65
CA ILE A 50 9.31 -6.78 6.88
C ILE A 50 8.08 -7.10 7.75
N ALA A 51 8.30 -7.51 9.00
CA ALA A 51 7.21 -7.80 9.93
C ALA A 51 6.35 -6.55 10.20
N THR A 52 6.98 -5.41 10.51
CA THR A 52 6.26 -4.16 10.76
C THR A 52 5.54 -3.67 9.51
N TYR A 53 6.15 -3.76 8.33
CA TYR A 53 5.49 -3.42 7.08
C TYR A 53 4.28 -4.30 6.80
N SER A 54 4.39 -5.61 7.02
CA SER A 54 3.29 -6.55 6.77
C SER A 54 2.08 -6.26 7.66
N VAL A 55 2.31 -6.04 8.97
CA VAL A 55 1.25 -5.68 9.92
C VAL A 55 0.61 -4.33 9.56
N PHE A 56 1.43 -3.35 9.17
CA PHE A 56 0.94 -2.02 8.80
C PHE A 56 0.13 -2.06 7.50
N SER A 57 0.62 -2.77 6.48
CA SER A 57 -0.07 -2.95 5.20
C SER A 57 -1.41 -3.67 5.38
N LEU A 58 -1.47 -4.71 6.22
CA LEU A 58 -2.72 -5.42 6.52
C LEU A 58 -3.73 -4.52 7.25
N SER A 59 -3.28 -3.86 8.33
CA SER A 59 -4.12 -2.94 9.12
C SER A 59 -4.68 -1.81 8.25
N PHE A 60 -3.84 -1.22 7.39
CA PHE A 60 -4.24 -0.12 6.52
C PHE A 60 -5.22 -0.57 5.43
N THR A 61 -4.99 -1.76 4.85
CA THR A 61 -5.90 -2.34 3.85
C THR A 61 -7.27 -2.64 4.45
N TRP A 62 -7.29 -3.21 5.65
CA TRP A 62 -8.53 -3.48 6.37
C TRP A 62 -9.31 -2.20 6.65
N TYR A 63 -8.63 -1.13 7.08
CA TYR A 63 -9.24 0.18 7.28
C TYR A 63 -9.86 0.73 5.99
N ILE A 64 -9.15 0.65 4.86
CA ILE A 64 -9.65 1.14 3.56
C ILE A 64 -10.86 0.32 3.08
N CYS A 65 -10.84 -1.02 3.18
CA CYS A 65 -12.01 -1.84 2.84
C CYS A 65 -13.25 -1.43 3.63
N GLN A 66 -13.12 -1.33 4.95
CA GLN A 66 -14.21 -1.00 5.87
C GLN A 66 -14.76 0.43 5.67
N LYS A 67 -13.88 1.43 5.50
CA LYS A 67 -14.30 2.84 5.40
C LYS A 67 -14.71 3.30 4.01
N LEU A 68 -14.07 2.78 2.97
CA LEU A 68 -14.10 3.38 1.64
C LEU A 68 -14.97 2.61 0.65
N ILE A 69 -15.06 1.28 0.81
CA ILE A 69 -15.61 0.39 -0.22
C ILE A 69 -16.96 -0.22 0.23
N GLY A 70 -17.20 -0.32 1.53
CA GLY A 70 -18.48 -0.79 2.09
C GLY A 70 -18.61 -2.31 2.07
N GLU A 71 -19.56 -2.83 2.85
CA GLU A 71 -19.75 -4.25 3.21
C GLU A 71 -19.99 -5.20 2.00
N GLU A 72 -20.32 -4.67 0.83
CA GLU A 72 -20.52 -5.45 -0.40
C GLU A 72 -19.22 -5.76 -1.17
N PHE A 73 -18.08 -5.25 -0.73
CA PHE A 73 -16.80 -5.55 -1.36
C PHE A 73 -16.26 -6.90 -0.88
N ASP A 74 -15.84 -7.74 -1.82
CA ASP A 74 -15.17 -8.99 -1.50
C ASP A 74 -13.81 -8.68 -0.85
N GLU A 75 -13.79 -8.70 0.48
CA GLU A 75 -12.63 -8.33 1.30
C GLU A 75 -11.40 -9.19 0.95
N GLN A 76 -11.61 -10.46 0.58
CA GLN A 76 -10.52 -11.35 0.17
C GLN A 76 -9.84 -10.90 -1.12
N THR A 77 -10.61 -10.63 -2.17
CA THR A 77 -10.05 -10.12 -3.44
C THR A 77 -9.37 -8.77 -3.23
N GLY A 78 -9.98 -7.89 -2.43
CA GLY A 78 -9.40 -6.59 -2.09
C GLY A 78 -8.07 -6.65 -1.35
N ILE A 79 -7.89 -7.62 -0.45
CA ILE A 79 -6.65 -7.80 0.31
C ILE A 79 -5.55 -8.36 -0.58
N GLN A 80 -5.87 -9.37 -1.39
CA GLN A 80 -4.91 -10.01 -2.31
C GLN A 80 -4.46 -9.05 -3.41
N GLU A 81 -5.38 -8.24 -3.94
CA GLU A 81 -5.09 -7.33 -5.04
C GLU A 81 -4.08 -6.26 -4.60
N GLY A 82 -2.92 -6.23 -5.26
CA GLY A 82 -1.89 -5.22 -5.01
C GLY A 82 -0.97 -5.49 -3.81
N PHE A 83 -1.17 -6.56 -3.02
CA PHE A 83 -0.29 -6.85 -1.88
C PHE A 83 1.14 -7.23 -2.31
N LEU A 84 1.28 -8.23 -3.19
CA LEU A 84 2.57 -8.66 -3.74
C LEU A 84 3.36 -7.53 -4.43
N PRO A 85 2.78 -6.75 -5.36
CA PRO A 85 3.51 -5.66 -6.01
C PRO A 85 3.84 -4.53 -5.04
N SER A 86 2.99 -4.25 -4.05
CA SER A 86 3.31 -3.27 -3.00
C SER A 86 4.47 -3.73 -2.11
N LEU A 87 4.51 -5.01 -1.74
CA LEU A 87 5.62 -5.61 -1.00
C LEU A 87 6.92 -5.55 -1.81
N GLY A 88 6.87 -5.88 -3.10
CA GLY A 88 8.02 -5.74 -4.00
C GLY A 88 8.54 -4.29 -4.07
N LEU A 89 7.63 -3.31 -4.16
CA LEU A 89 8.00 -1.90 -4.17
C LEU A 89 8.60 -1.45 -2.83
N PHE A 90 8.03 -1.89 -1.71
CA PHE A 90 8.59 -1.65 -0.38
C PHE A 90 10.03 -2.18 -0.27
N LEU A 91 10.26 -3.45 -0.63
CA LEU A 91 11.59 -4.06 -0.59
C LEU A 91 12.57 -3.33 -1.50
N LEU A 92 12.16 -3.01 -2.74
CA LEU A 92 12.99 -2.28 -3.69
C LEU A 92 13.41 -0.93 -3.11
N THR A 93 12.46 -0.15 -2.63
CA THR A 93 12.70 1.21 -2.11
C THR A 93 13.55 1.17 -0.84
N TRP A 94 13.28 0.21 0.04
CA TRP A 94 14.03 0.01 1.29
C TRP A 94 15.50 -0.37 1.00
N ILE A 95 15.75 -1.35 0.13
CA ILE A 95 17.11 -1.80 -0.22
C ILE A 95 17.90 -0.67 -0.91
N VAL A 96 17.30 0.00 -1.90
CA VAL A 96 17.97 1.09 -2.63
C VAL A 96 18.34 2.22 -1.66
N THR A 97 17.39 2.66 -0.83
CA THR A 97 17.63 3.77 0.11
C THR A 97 18.64 3.39 1.19
N HIS A 98 18.58 2.16 1.73
CA HIS A 98 19.56 1.68 2.70
C HIS A 98 20.97 1.57 2.09
N THR A 99 21.07 1.14 0.83
CA THR A 99 22.34 1.07 0.11
C THR A 99 22.91 2.47 -0.10
N MET A 100 22.09 3.44 -0.52
CA MET A 100 22.51 4.83 -0.69
C MET A 100 22.96 5.47 0.64
N LEU A 101 22.21 5.26 1.74
CA LEU A 101 22.57 5.79 3.06
C LEU A 101 23.84 5.16 3.65
N GLN A 102 24.16 3.92 3.29
CA GLN A 102 25.38 3.24 3.75
C GLN A 102 26.61 3.56 2.88
N ALA A 103 26.40 3.96 1.62
CA ALA A 103 27.46 4.34 0.70
C ALA A 103 28.00 5.78 0.91
N VAL A 104 27.35 6.57 1.76
CA VAL A 104 27.75 7.91 2.19
C VAL A 104 28.43 7.83 3.56
#